data_AF-A0AAE7R535-F1
#
_entry.id   AF-A0AAE7R535-F1
#
_cell.length_a   1.000
_cell.length_b   1.000
_cell.length_c   1.000
_cell.angle_alpha   90.00
_cell.angle_beta   90.00
_cell.angle_gamma   90.00
#
_symmetry.space_group_name_H-M   'P 1'
#
loop_
_entity.id
_entity.type
_entity.pdbx_description
1 polymer ?
#
loop_
_entity_poly.entity_id
_entity_poly.type
_entity_poly.pdbx_seq_one_letter_code
_entity_poly.pdbx_strand_id
1 'polypeptide(L)'
;MPFTLRADENRIDRIRPDAPLLARYGTYPVGVRSLKVVNPGQVDVVKIEPGKAPPRYDRPLQLEVWYPTDNADGGGTYSVLLRDGKTEVSIGGRAKRGAEPRKANGETFPLIIISHGYPGNRFLMSPLAENLASKGYVVASIDHTDSTYDDMGAFGSTLVNRPLDQRFVLEEIARLSTDKSSFLSGLVDVTNTGLIGYSMGGYGAVVTAGAGVSEKAVSADWSAKERALAVHQAGSKEHQELFDPRFKAIIAIAPWGMQRGMWDDKGLSEIKVPIFFMAGSADDVSDYQKGIRKIFEGKMPVDRYLLTFADANHNAAATMPAPAESWAMNETLGFAPFEHYADPVWDTVRMNNIAQHFATAWFDLKLKKDETKARYLDLIEQSDEGVWAANKDGSLKPKHSYWNGFANRTAKGLRLEHRKPD
;
A
#
# COMPACT_ATOMS: atom_id res chain seq x y z
N MET A 1 31.23 -3.71 -24.19
CA MET A 1 30.92 -2.41 -23.58
C MET A 1 29.80 -2.65 -22.58
N PRO A 2 29.93 -2.25 -21.30
CA PRO A 2 28.78 -2.32 -20.42
C PRO A 2 27.81 -1.22 -20.84
N PHE A 3 26.60 -1.59 -21.26
CA PHE A 3 25.53 -0.63 -21.42
C PHE A 3 25.18 -0.11 -20.02
N THR A 4 25.55 1.13 -19.71
CA THR A 4 24.91 1.87 -18.62
C THR A 4 23.47 2.13 -19.06
N LEU A 5 22.57 1.22 -18.71
CA LEU A 5 21.13 1.39 -18.86
C LEU A 5 20.75 2.66 -18.08
N ARG A 6 20.19 3.65 -18.79
CA ARG A 6 19.79 4.93 -18.21
C ARG A 6 18.45 4.77 -17.50
N ALA A 7 18.18 5.61 -16.49
CA ALA A 7 16.88 5.71 -15.82
C ALA A 7 15.67 5.89 -16.77
N ASP A 8 15.92 6.23 -18.03
CA ASP A 8 14.94 6.28 -19.12
C ASP A 8 14.19 4.94 -19.33
N GLU A 9 14.80 3.79 -19.00
CA GLU A 9 14.16 2.47 -19.14
C GLU A 9 13.34 2.04 -17.92
N ASN A 10 13.79 2.41 -16.71
CA ASN A 10 13.19 2.00 -15.42
C ASN A 10 12.11 2.99 -14.94
N ARG A 11 11.07 3.18 -15.76
CA ARG A 11 10.01 4.17 -15.50
C ARG A 11 8.88 3.61 -14.64
N ILE A 12 8.61 4.26 -13.51
CA ILE A 12 7.52 3.91 -12.57
C ILE A 12 6.20 4.62 -12.89
N ASP A 13 6.22 5.59 -13.80
CA ASP A 13 5.10 6.50 -14.07
C ASP A 13 4.36 6.21 -15.39
N ARG A 14 4.52 4.99 -15.91
CA ARG A 14 3.87 4.58 -17.16
C ARG A 14 2.37 4.41 -16.97
N ILE A 15 1.60 5.02 -17.87
CA ILE A 15 0.16 4.79 -18.04
C ILE A 15 -0.04 4.15 -19.40
N ARG A 16 -0.60 2.94 -19.43
CA ARG A 16 -0.90 2.26 -20.70
C ARG A 16 -2.04 2.97 -21.45
N PRO A 17 -2.07 2.90 -22.79
CA PRO A 17 -3.19 3.45 -23.58
C PRO A 17 -4.56 2.85 -23.25
N ASP A 18 -4.59 1.61 -22.76
CA ASP A 18 -5.80 0.87 -22.35
C ASP A 18 -6.10 0.98 -20.85
N ALA A 19 -5.35 1.81 -20.11
CA ALA A 19 -5.54 2.02 -18.69
C ALA A 19 -6.94 2.59 -18.37
N PRO A 20 -7.56 2.16 -17.26
CA PRO A 20 -8.84 2.72 -16.84
C PRO A 20 -8.73 4.22 -16.51
N LEU A 21 -9.83 4.94 -16.67
CA LEU A 21 -9.89 6.41 -16.72
C LEU A 21 -9.14 7.09 -15.57
N LEU A 22 -9.42 6.68 -14.33
CA LEU A 22 -8.79 7.25 -13.13
C LEU A 22 -7.33 6.81 -12.91
N ALA A 23 -6.74 5.95 -13.74
CA ALA A 23 -5.31 5.62 -13.65
C ALA A 23 -4.42 6.83 -13.96
N ARG A 24 -4.90 7.76 -14.80
CA ARG A 24 -4.15 8.95 -15.22
C ARG A 24 -3.71 9.78 -14.01
N TYR A 25 -2.55 10.41 -14.14
CA TYR A 25 -2.07 11.39 -13.18
C TYR A 25 -3.05 12.57 -13.08
N GLY A 26 -3.13 13.16 -11.90
CA GLY A 26 -3.92 14.36 -11.65
C GLY A 26 -3.23 15.63 -12.14
N THR A 27 -3.77 16.76 -11.75
CA THR A 27 -3.36 18.08 -12.24
C THR A 27 -2.18 18.69 -11.49
N TYR A 28 -1.85 18.16 -10.30
CA TYR A 28 -0.76 18.70 -9.51
C TYR A 28 0.58 18.14 -9.99
N PRO A 29 1.57 18.99 -10.30
CA PRO A 29 2.96 18.58 -10.31
C PRO A 29 3.36 18.03 -8.94
N VAL A 30 4.34 17.12 -8.88
CA VAL A 30 4.69 16.38 -7.66
C VAL A 30 6.10 16.73 -7.21
N GLY A 31 6.25 17.08 -5.94
CA GLY A 31 7.52 17.19 -5.23
C GLY A 31 7.77 15.94 -4.40
N VAL A 32 9.04 15.68 -4.08
CA VAL A 32 9.40 14.55 -3.21
C VAL A 32 10.58 14.88 -2.31
N ARG A 33 10.49 14.51 -1.02
CA ARG A 33 11.56 14.64 -0.02
C ARG A 33 11.63 13.39 0.85
N SER A 34 12.84 13.00 1.23
CA SER A 34 13.05 11.96 2.22
C SER A 34 13.07 12.56 3.63
N LEU A 35 12.54 11.82 4.60
CA LEU A 35 12.61 12.14 6.03
C LEU A 35 13.28 11.00 6.79
N LYS A 36 14.06 11.35 7.81
CA LYS A 36 14.50 10.41 8.84
C LYS A 36 13.74 10.73 10.11
N VAL A 37 13.06 9.75 10.66
CA VAL A 37 12.21 9.89 11.85
C VAL A 37 12.55 8.77 12.83
N VAL A 38 12.21 8.96 14.10
CA VAL A 38 12.56 8.04 15.17
C VAL A 38 11.32 7.75 16.01
N ASN A 39 10.89 6.49 16.03
CA ASN A 39 9.79 6.01 16.86
C ASN A 39 10.35 5.64 18.25
N PRO A 40 10.12 6.46 19.29
CA PRO A 40 10.84 6.33 20.55
C PRO A 40 10.37 5.11 21.35
N GLY A 41 11.29 4.53 22.12
CA GLY A 41 11.00 3.53 23.15
C GLY A 41 10.25 2.28 22.68
N GLN A 42 10.45 1.82 21.45
CA GLN A 42 9.86 0.58 20.94
C GLN A 42 10.55 -0.65 21.52
N VAL A 43 9.85 -1.78 21.58
CA VAL A 43 10.44 -3.05 22.02
C VAL A 43 11.47 -3.49 20.98
N ASP A 44 12.69 -3.78 21.43
CA ASP A 44 13.74 -4.38 20.62
C ASP A 44 13.48 -5.90 20.55
N VAL A 45 12.56 -6.29 19.67
CA VAL A 45 12.10 -7.67 19.51
C VAL A 45 13.25 -8.62 19.16
N VAL A 46 14.25 -8.12 18.43
CA VAL A 46 15.42 -8.89 18.00
C VAL A 46 16.29 -9.25 19.21
N LYS A 47 16.40 -8.37 20.20
CA LYS A 47 17.21 -8.56 21.42
C LYS A 47 16.45 -9.08 22.64
N ILE A 48 15.22 -9.58 22.47
CA ILE A 48 14.49 -10.22 23.58
C ILE A 48 15.25 -11.47 24.06
N GLU A 49 15.47 -11.53 25.38
CA GLU A 49 16.07 -12.66 26.08
C GLU A 49 15.06 -13.28 27.06
N PRO A 50 14.94 -14.62 27.13
CA PRO A 50 14.01 -15.28 28.04
C PRO A 50 14.23 -14.92 29.51
N GLY A 51 13.13 -14.66 30.23
CA GLY A 51 13.16 -14.35 31.66
C GLY A 51 13.66 -12.94 32.01
N LYS A 52 13.94 -12.08 31.02
CA LYS A 52 14.31 -10.68 31.22
C LYS A 52 13.21 -9.73 30.74
N ALA A 53 13.18 -8.52 31.29
CA ALA A 53 12.31 -7.48 30.77
C ALA A 53 12.69 -7.17 29.30
N PRO A 54 11.71 -7.06 28.37
CA PRO A 54 12.02 -6.77 26.98
C PRO A 54 12.80 -5.47 26.83
N PRO A 55 13.96 -5.48 26.16
CA PRO A 55 14.73 -4.25 25.93
C PRO A 55 13.92 -3.29 25.05
N ARG A 56 14.19 -1.99 25.21
CA ARG A 56 13.59 -0.93 24.40
C ARG A 56 14.67 -0.08 23.74
N TYR A 57 14.34 0.47 22.59
CA TYR A 57 15.22 1.36 21.83
C TYR A 57 14.40 2.35 21.00
N ASP A 58 15.08 3.41 20.57
CA ASP A 58 14.53 4.36 19.64
C ASP A 58 14.69 3.81 18.22
N ARG A 59 13.56 3.47 17.59
CA ARG A 59 13.48 2.74 16.33
C ARG A 59 13.52 3.72 15.14
N PRO A 60 14.61 3.74 14.34
CA PRO A 60 14.75 4.70 13.25
C PRO A 60 14.00 4.24 12.00
N LEU A 61 13.20 5.13 11.40
CA LEU A 61 12.53 4.88 10.13
C LEU A 61 12.98 5.90 9.08
N GLN A 62 13.02 5.46 7.83
CA GLN A 62 13.23 6.35 6.69
C GLN A 62 11.92 6.44 5.92
N LEU A 63 11.48 7.67 5.63
CA LEU A 63 10.28 7.93 4.85
C LEU A 63 10.65 8.55 3.50
N GLU A 64 9.85 8.25 2.48
CA GLU A 64 9.80 9.02 1.25
C GLU A 64 8.42 9.68 1.16
N VAL A 65 8.41 11.02 1.01
CA VAL A 65 7.18 11.81 1.06
C VAL A 65 6.97 12.52 -0.27
N TRP A 66 5.92 12.13 -0.98
CA TRP A 66 5.45 12.79 -2.21
C TRP A 66 4.31 13.76 -1.89
N TYR A 67 4.30 14.91 -2.53
CA TYR A 67 3.34 15.97 -2.23
C TYR A 67 3.08 16.89 -3.43
N PRO A 68 1.93 17.58 -3.48
CA PRO A 68 1.66 18.59 -4.51
C PRO A 68 2.64 19.77 -4.45
N THR A 69 3.12 20.22 -5.60
CA THR A 69 3.97 21.41 -5.76
C THR A 69 3.47 22.28 -6.92
N ASP A 70 3.79 23.57 -6.88
CA ASP A 70 3.51 24.50 -7.98
C ASP A 70 4.57 24.44 -9.08
N ASN A 71 5.74 23.85 -8.81
CA ASN A 71 6.91 23.90 -9.68
C ASN A 71 7.56 22.53 -9.86
N ALA A 72 7.07 21.72 -10.82
CA ALA A 72 7.80 20.53 -11.25
C ALA A 72 7.81 20.38 -12.78
N ASP A 73 8.69 21.14 -13.43
CA ASP A 73 9.20 20.75 -14.74
C ASP A 73 10.27 19.66 -14.56
N GLY A 74 10.15 18.57 -15.34
CA GLY A 74 11.28 17.69 -15.69
C GLY A 74 11.36 16.30 -15.04
N GLY A 75 10.43 15.88 -14.18
CA GLY A 75 10.53 14.56 -13.52
C GLY A 75 11.77 14.42 -12.62
N GLY A 76 12.06 13.20 -12.17
CA GLY A 76 13.21 12.93 -11.31
C GLY A 76 13.56 11.44 -11.23
N THR A 77 14.72 11.15 -10.62
CA THR A 77 15.19 9.79 -10.39
C THR A 77 15.35 9.47 -8.92
N TYR A 78 15.23 8.18 -8.59
CA TYR A 78 15.42 7.63 -7.26
C TYR A 78 16.52 6.56 -7.32
N SER A 79 17.39 6.52 -6.30
CA SER A 79 18.29 5.38 -6.07
C SER A 79 17.59 4.38 -5.16
N VAL A 80 17.56 3.12 -5.60
CA VAL A 80 16.83 2.03 -4.95
C VAL A 80 17.64 0.76 -4.99
N LEU A 81 17.65 0.03 -3.86
CA LEU A 81 18.14 -1.33 -3.84
C LEU A 81 17.10 -2.29 -4.44
N LEU A 82 17.58 -3.23 -5.25
CA LEU A 82 16.80 -4.38 -5.68
C LEU A 82 16.55 -5.35 -4.52
N ARG A 83 15.72 -6.36 -4.79
CA ARG A 83 15.38 -7.44 -3.84
C ARG A 83 16.60 -8.15 -3.24
N ASP A 84 17.74 -8.15 -3.92
CA ASP A 84 18.99 -8.74 -3.41
C ASP A 84 19.65 -7.93 -2.28
N GLY A 85 19.15 -6.73 -1.97
CA GLY A 85 19.67 -5.86 -0.92
C GLY A 85 21.05 -5.27 -1.22
N LYS A 86 21.56 -5.42 -2.44
CA LYS A 86 22.94 -5.04 -2.80
C LYS A 86 23.03 -4.23 -4.09
N THR A 87 22.26 -4.62 -5.10
CA THR A 87 22.26 -3.96 -6.41
C THR A 87 21.46 -2.67 -6.30
N GLU A 88 22.15 -1.53 -6.32
CA GLU A 88 21.51 -0.22 -6.43
C GLU A 88 21.23 0.12 -7.90
N VAL A 89 19.99 0.51 -8.18
CA VAL A 89 19.53 0.92 -9.51
C VAL A 89 18.88 2.30 -9.46
N SER A 90 18.81 2.95 -10.62
CA SER A 90 18.05 4.18 -10.79
C SER A 90 16.68 3.90 -11.40
N ILE A 91 15.62 4.39 -10.76
CA ILE A 91 14.25 4.38 -11.29
C ILE A 91 13.79 5.83 -11.55
N GLY A 92 13.03 6.05 -12.63
CA GLY A 92 12.58 7.37 -13.06
C GLY A 92 11.08 7.58 -12.88
N GLY A 93 10.68 8.73 -12.34
CA GLY A 93 9.30 9.13 -12.13
C GLY A 93 9.04 10.61 -12.46
N ARG A 94 7.84 11.08 -12.12
CA ARG A 94 7.39 12.46 -12.39
C ARG A 94 7.74 13.42 -11.26
N ALA A 95 8.03 12.93 -10.05
CA ALA A 95 8.26 13.83 -8.94
C ALA A 95 9.65 14.48 -8.99
N LYS A 96 9.70 15.77 -8.64
CA LYS A 96 10.93 16.54 -8.55
C LYS A 96 11.46 16.54 -7.12
N ARG A 97 12.66 15.98 -6.91
CA ARG A 97 13.32 15.96 -5.60
C ARG A 97 13.50 17.39 -5.08
N GLY A 98 13.09 17.63 -3.84
CA GLY A 98 13.31 18.89 -3.14
C GLY A 98 12.43 20.05 -3.59
N ALA A 99 11.49 19.86 -4.53
CA ALA A 99 10.58 20.92 -4.97
C ALA A 99 9.84 21.55 -3.78
N GLU A 100 9.61 22.85 -3.81
CA GLU A 100 8.88 23.53 -2.73
C GLU A 100 7.42 23.08 -2.72
N PRO A 101 6.86 22.73 -1.55
CA PRO A 101 5.47 22.30 -1.44
C PRO A 101 4.53 23.44 -1.85
N ARG A 102 3.41 23.08 -2.46
CA ARG A 102 2.35 24.03 -2.77
C ARG A 102 1.80 24.63 -1.48
N LYS A 103 1.74 25.95 -1.38
CA LYS A 103 1.19 26.67 -0.21
C LYS A 103 0.04 27.61 -0.59
N ALA A 104 -0.48 27.48 -1.80
CA ALA A 104 -1.52 28.35 -2.32
C ALA A 104 -2.79 28.28 -1.45
N ASN A 105 -3.29 29.45 -1.03
CA ASN A 105 -4.59 29.65 -0.39
C ASN A 105 -4.87 28.81 0.88
N GLY A 106 -3.83 28.33 1.58
CA GLY A 106 -4.01 27.48 2.76
C GLY A 106 -4.63 26.11 2.45
N GLU A 107 -4.55 25.66 1.20
CA GLU A 107 -5.03 24.35 0.76
C GLU A 107 -4.25 23.23 1.48
N THR A 108 -4.97 22.32 2.12
CA THR A 108 -4.42 21.12 2.76
C THR A 108 -4.84 19.87 2.00
N PHE A 109 -3.99 18.86 1.99
CA PHE A 109 -4.23 17.60 1.29
C PHE A 109 -4.34 16.42 2.27
N PRO A 110 -5.29 15.49 2.07
CA PRO A 110 -5.38 14.28 2.88
C PRO A 110 -4.08 13.46 2.82
N LEU A 111 -3.77 12.76 3.91
CA LEU A 111 -2.58 11.91 4.02
C LEU A 111 -2.87 10.50 3.52
N ILE A 112 -1.95 9.91 2.76
CA ILE A 112 -1.90 8.47 2.50
C ILE A 112 -0.58 7.91 3.03
N ILE A 113 -0.63 6.88 3.84
CA ILE A 113 0.55 6.13 4.28
C ILE A 113 0.70 4.88 3.42
N ILE A 114 1.93 4.54 3.03
CA ILE A 114 2.25 3.35 2.25
C ILE A 114 3.21 2.45 3.03
N SER A 115 2.86 1.17 3.16
CA SER A 115 3.65 0.16 3.88
C SER A 115 3.93 -1.04 2.97
N HIS A 116 5.21 -1.28 2.67
CA HIS A 116 5.68 -2.32 1.73
C HIS A 116 5.56 -3.76 2.28
N GLY A 117 5.88 -4.77 1.47
CA GLY A 117 5.92 -6.20 1.85
C GLY A 117 7.11 -6.58 2.75
N TYR A 118 7.43 -7.87 2.86
CA TYR A 118 8.60 -8.34 3.64
C TYR A 118 9.56 -9.23 2.82
N PRO A 119 10.87 -8.90 2.82
CA PRO A 119 11.37 -7.53 2.91
C PRO A 119 10.83 -6.65 1.76
N GLY A 120 11.01 -5.34 1.86
CA GLY A 120 10.59 -4.37 0.85
C GLY A 120 11.40 -3.09 0.94
N ASN A 121 10.91 -2.01 0.31
CA ASN A 121 11.38 -0.67 0.59
C ASN A 121 10.29 0.36 0.26
N ARG A 122 10.51 1.61 0.67
CA ARG A 122 9.61 2.75 0.51
C ARG A 122 9.29 3.10 -0.94
N PHE A 123 10.03 2.59 -1.91
CA PHE A 123 9.81 2.84 -3.34
C PHE A 123 9.03 1.73 -4.05
N LEU A 124 8.80 0.58 -3.40
CA LEU A 124 8.19 -0.60 -4.03
C LEU A 124 6.81 -0.31 -4.63
N MET A 125 6.05 0.59 -4.02
CA MET A 125 4.73 1.04 -4.49
C MET A 125 4.73 2.52 -4.96
N SER A 126 5.88 3.04 -5.38
CA SER A 126 6.02 4.42 -5.86
C SER A 126 5.13 4.79 -7.06
N PRO A 127 4.72 3.88 -7.98
CA PRO A 127 3.69 4.19 -8.97
C PRO A 127 2.36 4.66 -8.35
N LEU A 128 1.93 4.08 -7.23
CA LEU A 128 0.74 4.54 -6.51
C LEU A 128 1.01 5.88 -5.81
N ALA A 129 2.20 6.02 -5.21
CA ALA A 129 2.56 7.21 -4.44
C ALA A 129 2.56 8.49 -5.28
N GLU A 130 3.28 8.51 -6.41
CA GLU A 130 3.30 9.68 -7.29
C GLU A 130 1.94 9.96 -7.93
N ASN A 131 1.20 8.90 -8.27
CA ASN A 131 -0.10 9.02 -8.89
C ASN A 131 -1.12 9.65 -7.96
N LEU A 132 -1.18 9.21 -6.70
CA LEU A 132 -2.03 9.82 -5.68
C LEU A 132 -1.55 11.24 -5.34
N ALA A 133 -0.24 11.47 -5.20
CA ALA A 133 0.27 12.82 -4.92
C ALA A 133 -0.13 13.83 -6.02
N SER A 134 -0.08 13.44 -7.29
CA SER A 134 -0.54 14.28 -8.40
C SER A 134 -2.04 14.61 -8.38
N LYS A 135 -2.81 13.89 -7.57
CA LYS A 135 -4.26 14.06 -7.39
C LYS A 135 -4.59 14.83 -6.12
N GLY A 136 -3.62 15.47 -5.47
CA GLY A 136 -3.86 16.25 -4.26
C GLY A 136 -3.93 15.38 -3.00
N TYR A 137 -2.93 14.53 -2.82
CA TYR A 137 -2.66 13.82 -1.57
C TYR A 137 -1.22 14.10 -1.14
N VAL A 138 -0.95 14.14 0.15
CA VAL A 138 0.42 13.92 0.65
C VAL A 138 0.56 12.43 0.90
N VAL A 139 1.62 11.82 0.37
CA VAL A 139 1.86 10.38 0.48
C VAL A 139 3.18 10.12 1.18
N ALA A 140 3.16 9.39 2.31
CA ALA A 140 4.35 9.00 3.05
C ALA A 140 4.55 7.48 2.99
N SER A 141 5.63 7.02 2.36
CA SER A 141 5.99 5.60 2.28
C SER A 141 7.13 5.28 3.23
N ILE A 142 7.04 4.14 3.92
CA ILE A 142 7.88 3.78 5.06
C ILE A 142 8.91 2.73 4.66
N ASP A 143 10.18 2.92 5.00
CA ASP A 143 11.12 1.83 5.24
C ASP A 143 11.02 1.39 6.70
N HIS A 144 10.54 0.17 6.91
CA HIS A 144 10.46 -0.42 8.23
C HIS A 144 11.81 -1.03 8.63
N THR A 145 12.40 -0.59 9.74
CA THR A 145 13.61 -1.23 10.32
C THR A 145 13.42 -2.74 10.44
N ASP A 146 14.48 -3.53 10.29
CA ASP A 146 14.45 -5.00 10.30
C ASP A 146 13.60 -5.61 9.17
N SER A 147 13.16 -4.84 8.17
CA SER A 147 12.30 -5.33 7.09
C SER A 147 12.61 -4.76 5.70
N THR A 148 13.75 -4.10 5.50
CA THR A 148 14.18 -3.67 4.17
C THR A 148 15.00 -4.76 3.48
N TYR A 149 15.28 -4.62 2.17
CA TYR A 149 16.07 -5.61 1.44
C TYR A 149 17.49 -5.79 2.00
N ASP A 150 18.08 -4.73 2.53
CA ASP A 150 19.43 -4.66 3.12
C ASP A 150 19.45 -4.77 4.65
N ASP A 151 18.29 -4.65 5.31
CA ASP A 151 18.11 -4.80 6.76
C ASP A 151 16.95 -5.78 7.03
N MET A 152 17.19 -7.08 6.79
CA MET A 152 16.21 -8.14 7.02
C MET A 152 16.47 -8.81 8.38
N GLY A 153 15.88 -8.26 9.44
CA GLY A 153 16.00 -8.78 10.79
C GLY A 153 15.02 -9.93 11.09
N ALA A 154 14.82 -10.23 12.38
CA ALA A 154 13.93 -11.31 12.78
C ALA A 154 12.46 -10.99 12.44
N PHE A 155 11.75 -11.94 11.83
CA PHE A 155 10.35 -11.78 11.39
C PHE A 155 9.39 -11.34 12.51
N GLY A 156 9.64 -11.75 13.75
CA GLY A 156 8.89 -11.28 14.92
C GLY A 156 8.92 -9.75 15.09
N SER A 157 10.03 -9.08 14.74
CA SER A 157 10.11 -7.62 14.75
C SER A 157 9.11 -7.01 13.76
N THR A 158 9.00 -7.59 12.56
CA THR A 158 8.01 -7.16 11.56
C THR A 158 6.57 -7.30 12.07
N LEU A 159 6.24 -8.43 12.71
CA LEU A 159 4.88 -8.67 13.24
C LEU A 159 4.48 -7.65 14.31
N VAL A 160 5.39 -7.33 15.23
CA VAL A 160 5.14 -6.41 16.34
C VAL A 160 5.15 -4.96 15.86
N ASN A 161 6.19 -4.55 15.14
CA ASN A 161 6.45 -3.13 14.91
C ASN A 161 5.67 -2.55 13.73
N ARG A 162 5.20 -3.35 12.78
CA ARG A 162 4.62 -2.80 11.55
C ARG A 162 3.33 -1.97 11.76
N PRO A 163 2.34 -2.39 12.58
CA PRO A 163 1.21 -1.54 12.93
C PRO A 163 1.64 -0.30 13.76
N LEU A 164 2.65 -0.47 14.63
CA LEU A 164 3.18 0.62 15.47
C LEU A 164 3.87 1.70 14.63
N ASP A 165 4.67 1.30 13.63
CA ASP A 165 5.35 2.18 12.68
C ASP A 165 4.33 2.94 11.82
N GLN A 166 3.26 2.26 11.34
CA GLN A 166 2.18 2.89 10.57
C GLN A 166 1.47 3.99 11.37
N ARG A 167 1.12 3.69 12.63
CA ARG A 167 0.53 4.68 13.55
C ARG A 167 1.49 5.81 13.87
N PHE A 168 2.75 5.48 14.16
CA PHE A 168 3.78 6.49 14.46
C PHE A 168 3.99 7.46 13.29
N VAL A 169 4.01 6.99 12.05
CA VAL A 169 4.16 7.88 10.89
C VAL A 169 2.99 8.85 10.76
N LEU A 170 1.75 8.43 11.06
CA LEU A 170 0.63 9.36 11.17
C LEU A 170 0.88 10.44 12.24
N GLU A 171 1.30 10.05 13.43
CA GLU A 171 1.60 11.00 14.52
C GLU A 171 2.71 11.98 14.15
N GLU A 172 3.78 11.47 13.54
CA GLU A 172 4.94 12.29 13.20
C GLU A 172 4.64 13.25 12.05
N ILE A 173 3.87 12.82 11.04
CA ILE A 173 3.38 13.72 9.99
C ILE A 173 2.41 14.76 10.58
N ALA A 174 1.58 14.39 11.55
CA ALA A 174 0.71 15.34 12.25
C ALA A 174 1.52 16.40 13.00
N ARG A 175 2.56 15.99 13.74
CA ARG A 175 3.48 16.92 14.40
C ARG A 175 4.16 17.85 13.38
N LEU A 176 4.74 17.28 12.32
CA LEU A 176 5.40 18.02 11.24
C LEU A 176 4.46 18.93 10.45
N SER A 177 3.16 18.65 10.40
CA SER A 177 2.16 19.50 9.75
C SER A 177 1.89 20.80 10.51
N THR A 178 2.23 20.85 11.80
CA THR A 178 2.05 22.03 12.67
C THR A 178 3.35 22.76 12.98
N ASP A 179 4.50 22.10 12.76
CA ASP A 179 5.83 22.68 12.91
C ASP A 179 6.16 23.64 11.77
N LYS A 180 6.22 24.95 12.05
CA LYS A 180 6.48 26.00 11.04
C LYS A 180 7.80 25.86 10.29
N SER A 181 8.77 25.12 10.85
CA SER A 181 10.06 24.86 10.19
C SER A 181 9.99 23.71 9.17
N SER A 182 8.95 22.88 9.25
CA SER A 182 8.74 21.74 8.37
C SER A 182 8.18 22.18 7.01
N PHE A 183 8.60 21.48 5.95
CA PHE A 183 7.99 21.65 4.63
C PHE A 183 6.53 21.16 4.58
N LEU A 184 6.12 20.32 5.53
CA LEU A 184 4.74 19.85 5.66
C LEU A 184 3.84 20.85 6.42
N SER A 185 4.40 21.93 6.97
CA SER A 185 3.65 22.92 7.74
C SER A 185 2.47 23.47 6.95
N GLY A 186 1.26 23.23 7.47
CA GLY A 186 0.00 23.68 6.86
C GLY A 186 -0.34 23.03 5.52
N LEU A 187 0.34 21.93 5.14
CA LEU A 187 0.11 21.24 3.87
C LEU A 187 -0.81 20.02 4.02
N VAL A 188 -0.82 19.38 5.19
CA VAL A 188 -1.40 18.05 5.37
C VAL A 188 -2.65 18.11 6.24
N ASP A 189 -3.75 17.56 5.73
CA ASP A 189 -4.91 17.20 6.54
C ASP A 189 -4.76 15.76 7.04
N VAL A 190 -4.18 15.62 8.24
CA VAL A 190 -4.01 14.32 8.90
C VAL A 190 -5.30 13.75 9.47
N THR A 191 -6.40 14.51 9.50
CA THR A 191 -7.69 14.02 10.03
C THR A 191 -8.41 13.10 9.05
N ASN A 192 -8.04 13.18 7.77
CA ASN A 192 -8.47 12.31 6.69
C ASN A 192 -7.28 11.49 6.19
N THR A 193 -6.90 10.46 6.94
CA THR A 193 -5.76 9.60 6.58
C THR A 193 -6.23 8.28 5.96
N GLY A 194 -5.61 7.91 4.83
CA GLY A 194 -5.68 6.58 4.25
C GLY A 194 -4.40 5.78 4.49
N LEU A 195 -4.48 4.46 4.37
CA LEU A 195 -3.32 3.57 4.44
C LEU A 195 -3.39 2.51 3.33
N ILE A 196 -2.28 2.32 2.62
CA ILE A 196 -2.09 1.23 1.66
C ILE A 196 -1.01 0.31 2.21
N GLY A 197 -1.34 -0.98 2.36
CA GLY A 197 -0.41 -2.01 2.81
C GLY A 197 -0.31 -3.15 1.82
N TYR A 198 0.91 -3.57 1.46
CA TYR A 198 1.15 -4.76 0.62
C TYR A 198 1.71 -5.92 1.45
N SER A 199 1.15 -7.14 1.35
CA SER A 199 1.69 -8.34 1.98
C SER A 199 1.78 -8.17 3.50
N MET A 200 2.98 -8.20 4.10
CA MET A 200 3.18 -7.84 5.50
C MET A 200 2.79 -6.39 5.84
N GLY A 201 2.88 -5.46 4.89
CA GLY A 201 2.28 -4.12 5.01
C GLY A 201 0.76 -4.17 5.08
N GLY A 202 0.15 -5.10 4.34
CA GLY A 202 -1.28 -5.40 4.39
C GLY A 202 -1.69 -6.02 5.73
N TYR A 203 -0.88 -6.92 6.30
CA TYR A 203 -1.02 -7.39 7.69
C TYR A 203 -1.08 -6.21 8.66
N GLY A 204 -0.08 -5.32 8.57
CA GLY A 204 -0.03 -4.14 9.42
C GLY A 204 -1.28 -3.27 9.24
N ALA A 205 -1.72 -3.09 8.00
CA ALA A 205 -2.89 -2.27 7.69
C ALA A 205 -4.20 -2.85 8.23
N VAL A 206 -4.37 -4.18 8.22
CA VAL A 206 -5.53 -4.85 8.82
C VAL A 206 -5.53 -4.70 10.34
N VAL A 207 -4.37 -4.80 11.00
CA VAL A 207 -4.25 -4.53 12.45
C VAL A 207 -4.51 -3.05 12.76
N THR A 208 -3.94 -2.12 11.98
CA THR A 208 -4.17 -0.67 12.10
C THR A 208 -5.64 -0.30 11.88
N ALA A 209 -6.37 -1.04 11.04
CA ALA A 209 -7.82 -0.89 10.88
C ALA A 209 -8.63 -1.28 12.14
N GLY A 210 -7.99 -1.95 13.10
CA GLY A 210 -8.56 -2.37 14.38
C GLY A 210 -8.52 -3.89 14.62
N ALA A 211 -8.11 -4.70 13.63
CA ALA A 211 -8.17 -6.15 13.79
C ALA A 211 -7.14 -6.65 14.83
N GLY A 212 -7.63 -7.17 15.96
CA GLY A 212 -6.75 -7.77 16.97
C GLY A 212 -6.24 -9.14 16.54
N VAL A 213 -4.97 -9.46 16.82
CA VAL A 213 -4.42 -10.78 16.51
C VAL A 213 -4.89 -11.84 17.50
N SER A 214 -5.02 -13.08 17.05
CA SER A 214 -5.55 -14.19 17.86
C SER A 214 -4.56 -14.67 18.93
N GLU A 215 -5.05 -15.32 19.99
CA GLU A 215 -4.17 -15.98 20.97
C GLU A 215 -3.30 -17.07 20.31
N LYS A 216 -3.82 -17.73 19.27
CA LYS A 216 -3.05 -18.72 18.49
C LYS A 216 -1.84 -18.06 17.82
N ALA A 217 -1.97 -16.84 17.31
CA ALA A 217 -0.89 -16.06 16.73
C ALA A 217 0.18 -15.68 17.76
N VAL A 218 -0.27 -15.21 18.92
CA VAL A 218 0.60 -14.76 20.02
C VAL A 218 1.40 -15.91 20.62
N SER A 219 0.79 -17.09 20.74
CA SER A 219 1.41 -18.29 21.31
C SER A 219 2.22 -19.14 20.33
N ALA A 220 2.28 -18.78 19.05
CA ALA A 220 2.97 -19.62 18.07
C ALA A 220 4.51 -19.50 18.18
N ASP A 221 5.21 -20.63 18.10
CA ASP A 221 6.69 -20.68 18.21
C ASP A 221 7.43 -19.86 17.14
N TRP A 222 6.80 -19.64 15.99
CA TRP A 222 7.34 -18.83 14.89
C TRP A 222 7.05 -17.33 15.04
N SER A 223 6.24 -16.95 16.03
CA SER A 223 5.84 -15.57 16.32
C SER A 223 6.95 -14.79 17.04
N ALA A 224 6.64 -13.60 17.53
CA ALA A 224 7.58 -12.80 18.32
C ALA A 224 7.83 -13.44 19.70
N LYS A 225 9.11 -13.52 20.10
CA LYS A 225 9.56 -14.10 21.38
C LYS A 225 8.87 -13.47 22.59
N GLU A 226 8.78 -14.22 23.69
CA GLU A 226 8.21 -13.77 24.97
C GLU A 226 6.82 -13.13 24.80
N ARG A 227 6.03 -13.64 23.83
CA ARG A 227 4.70 -13.13 23.49
C ARG A 227 4.68 -11.63 23.18
N ALA A 228 5.76 -11.06 22.65
CA ALA A 228 5.82 -9.62 22.36
C ALA A 228 4.72 -9.14 21.38
N LEU A 229 4.16 -10.06 20.58
CA LEU A 229 3.01 -9.80 19.71
C LEU A 229 1.70 -9.50 20.48
N ALA A 230 1.61 -9.83 21.78
CA ALA A 230 0.42 -9.63 22.60
C ALA A 230 -0.05 -8.16 22.68
N VAL A 231 0.82 -7.20 22.36
CA VAL A 231 0.46 -5.78 22.23
C VAL A 231 -0.69 -5.55 21.23
N HIS A 232 -0.81 -6.43 20.21
CA HIS A 232 -1.88 -6.39 19.20
C HIS A 232 -3.00 -7.40 19.46
N GLN A 233 -3.01 -8.08 20.61
CA GLN A 233 -3.92 -9.18 20.87
C GLN A 233 -5.39 -8.72 20.93
N ALA A 234 -6.29 -9.46 20.28
CA ALA A 234 -7.72 -9.17 20.28
C ALA A 234 -8.29 -9.08 21.70
N GLY A 235 -8.99 -7.98 21.97
CA GLY A 235 -9.61 -7.65 23.25
C GLY A 235 -8.65 -7.22 24.35
N SER A 236 -7.35 -7.03 24.07
CA SER A 236 -6.43 -6.41 25.02
C SER A 236 -6.68 -4.89 25.09
N LYS A 237 -6.41 -4.29 26.25
CA LYS A 237 -6.54 -2.84 26.41
C LYS A 237 -5.52 -2.12 25.55
N GLU A 238 -4.31 -2.65 25.50
CA GLU A 238 -3.18 -2.14 24.72
C GLU A 238 -3.54 -2.02 23.24
N HIS A 239 -4.11 -3.07 22.64
CA HIS A 239 -4.52 -3.06 21.23
C HIS A 239 -5.62 -2.03 20.96
N GLN A 240 -6.60 -1.91 21.87
CA GLN A 240 -7.67 -0.93 21.70
C GLN A 240 -7.16 0.52 21.78
N GLU A 241 -6.15 0.79 22.61
CA GLU A 241 -5.49 2.10 22.72
C GLU A 241 -4.56 2.42 21.54
N LEU A 242 -4.21 1.41 20.72
CA LEU A 242 -3.47 1.62 19.47
C LEU A 242 -4.33 2.14 18.33
N PHE A 243 -5.66 2.01 18.40
CA PHE A 243 -6.53 2.49 17.34
C PHE A 243 -6.49 4.02 17.22
N ASP A 244 -6.26 4.51 16.02
CA ASP A 244 -6.31 5.93 15.70
C ASP A 244 -7.49 6.26 14.76
N PRO A 245 -8.49 7.04 15.22
CA PRO A 245 -9.68 7.34 14.44
C PRO A 245 -9.41 8.23 13.22
N ARG A 246 -8.21 8.78 13.04
CA ARG A 246 -7.84 9.56 11.84
C ARG A 246 -7.65 8.67 10.60
N PHE A 247 -7.44 7.37 10.75
CA PHE A 247 -7.54 6.44 9.63
C PHE A 247 -9.01 6.28 9.21
N LYS A 248 -9.32 6.64 7.97
CA LYS A 248 -10.69 6.64 7.44
C LYS A 248 -10.93 5.61 6.33
N ALA A 249 -9.86 5.14 5.69
CA ALA A 249 -9.94 4.19 4.59
C ALA A 249 -8.65 3.37 4.45
N ILE A 250 -8.78 2.06 4.27
CA ILE A 250 -7.64 1.16 4.08
C ILE A 250 -7.68 0.54 2.69
N ILE A 251 -6.52 0.37 2.06
CA ILE A 251 -6.31 -0.58 0.96
C ILE A 251 -5.32 -1.65 1.44
N ALA A 252 -5.76 -2.90 1.50
CA ALA A 252 -4.91 -4.03 1.87
C ALA A 252 -4.67 -4.90 0.63
N ILE A 253 -3.48 -4.79 0.05
CA ILE A 253 -3.06 -5.56 -1.12
C ILE A 253 -2.42 -6.86 -0.63
N ALA A 254 -3.03 -7.99 -0.99
CA ALA A 254 -2.59 -9.34 -0.63
C ALA A 254 -2.16 -9.48 0.85
N PRO A 255 -2.99 -9.08 1.85
CA PRO A 255 -2.58 -9.08 3.25
C PRO A 255 -2.21 -10.50 3.72
N TRP A 256 -1.02 -10.63 4.28
CA TRP A 256 -0.52 -11.90 4.81
C TRP A 256 -1.05 -12.15 6.23
N GLY A 257 -1.29 -13.41 6.60
CA GLY A 257 -1.38 -13.82 8.01
C GLY A 257 -2.62 -14.65 8.36
N MET A 258 -3.74 -14.49 7.66
CA MET A 258 -4.96 -15.25 7.96
C MET A 258 -4.80 -16.76 7.74
N GLN A 259 -4.04 -17.15 6.71
CA GLN A 259 -3.64 -18.54 6.45
C GLN A 259 -2.74 -19.13 7.56
N ARG A 260 -2.14 -18.27 8.39
CA ARG A 260 -1.37 -18.63 9.59
C ARG A 260 -2.16 -18.47 10.90
N GLY A 261 -3.42 -18.05 10.83
CA GLY A 261 -4.27 -17.82 12.00
C GLY A 261 -3.99 -16.51 12.73
N MET A 262 -3.50 -15.47 12.04
CA MET A 262 -3.35 -14.13 12.65
C MET A 262 -4.66 -13.59 13.19
N TRP A 263 -5.77 -13.84 12.52
CA TRP A 263 -7.09 -13.39 12.97
C TRP A 263 -8.06 -14.56 13.11
N ASP A 264 -9.03 -14.35 13.99
CA ASP A 264 -10.25 -15.13 14.15
C ASP A 264 -11.45 -14.17 14.10
N ASP A 265 -12.67 -14.69 14.30
CA ASP A 265 -13.89 -13.87 14.27
C ASP A 265 -13.84 -12.72 15.30
N LYS A 266 -13.23 -12.95 16.47
CA LYS A 266 -13.08 -11.91 17.49
C LYS A 266 -12.18 -10.79 16.96
N GLY A 267 -10.99 -11.15 16.46
CA GLY A 267 -10.04 -10.20 15.89
C GLY A 267 -10.65 -9.36 14.76
N LEU A 268 -11.33 -9.99 13.81
CA LEU A 268 -11.95 -9.30 12.68
C LEU A 268 -13.13 -8.40 13.08
N SER A 269 -13.87 -8.78 14.14
CA SER A 269 -14.98 -7.96 14.66
C SER A 269 -14.53 -6.63 15.27
N GLU A 270 -13.25 -6.46 15.58
CA GLU A 270 -12.68 -5.24 16.16
C GLU A 270 -12.28 -4.19 15.10
N ILE A 271 -12.39 -4.52 13.80
CA ILE A 271 -12.12 -3.60 12.70
C ILE A 271 -13.12 -2.43 12.73
N LYS A 272 -12.60 -1.21 12.59
CA LYS A 272 -13.38 0.04 12.66
C LYS A 272 -13.29 0.89 11.38
N VAL A 273 -12.39 0.53 10.45
CA VAL A 273 -12.14 1.29 9.22
C VAL A 273 -12.51 0.44 8.00
N PRO A 274 -13.26 0.98 7.02
CA PRO A 274 -13.56 0.29 5.77
C PRO A 274 -12.29 -0.14 5.02
N ILE A 275 -12.33 -1.34 4.40
CA ILE A 275 -11.16 -1.94 3.77
C ILE A 275 -11.43 -2.32 2.31
N PHE A 276 -10.55 -1.89 1.41
CA PHE A 276 -10.51 -2.35 0.03
C PHE A 276 -9.37 -3.36 -0.13
N PHE A 277 -9.69 -4.62 -0.40
CA PHE A 277 -8.71 -5.66 -0.68
C PHE A 277 -8.39 -5.72 -2.18
N MET A 278 -7.12 -5.99 -2.50
CA MET A 278 -6.68 -6.30 -3.87
C MET A 278 -5.81 -7.55 -3.85
N ALA A 279 -6.01 -8.49 -4.76
CA ALA A 279 -5.21 -9.70 -4.79
C ALA A 279 -5.24 -10.43 -6.14
N GLY A 280 -4.22 -11.25 -6.39
CA GLY A 280 -4.24 -12.25 -7.45
C GLY A 280 -4.93 -13.53 -7.00
N SER A 281 -5.73 -14.16 -7.89
CA SER A 281 -6.46 -15.38 -7.52
C SER A 281 -5.58 -16.62 -7.36
N ALA A 282 -4.32 -16.56 -7.82
CA ALA A 282 -3.33 -17.61 -7.72
C ALA A 282 -2.24 -17.30 -6.67
N ASP A 283 -2.45 -16.31 -5.80
CA ASP A 283 -1.53 -15.98 -4.71
C ASP A 283 -1.33 -17.21 -3.78
N ASP A 284 -0.11 -17.75 -3.78
CA ASP A 284 0.31 -18.91 -2.98
C ASP A 284 1.17 -18.51 -1.76
N VAL A 285 1.50 -17.23 -1.61
CA VAL A 285 2.30 -16.69 -0.51
C VAL A 285 1.39 -16.29 0.67
N SER A 286 0.42 -15.43 0.39
CA SER A 286 -0.63 -15.07 1.35
C SER A 286 -1.81 -16.04 1.32
N ASP A 287 -1.84 -16.93 0.32
CA ASP A 287 -2.92 -17.88 0.02
C ASP A 287 -4.25 -17.15 -0.27
N TYR A 288 -4.63 -17.09 -1.55
CA TYR A 288 -5.85 -16.41 -1.96
C TYR A 288 -7.09 -16.95 -1.25
N GLN A 289 -7.24 -18.27 -1.12
CA GLN A 289 -8.45 -18.89 -0.56
C GLN A 289 -8.43 -18.91 0.97
N LYS A 290 -7.35 -19.39 1.58
CA LYS A 290 -7.24 -19.59 3.04
C LYS A 290 -6.81 -18.32 3.77
N GLY A 291 -6.21 -17.38 3.06
CA GLY A 291 -5.77 -16.10 3.59
C GLY A 291 -6.73 -14.97 3.20
N ILE A 292 -6.53 -14.43 2.01
CA ILE A 292 -7.12 -13.14 1.58
C ILE A 292 -8.65 -13.20 1.50
N ARG A 293 -9.20 -14.20 0.81
CA ARG A 293 -10.67 -14.40 0.76
C ARG A 293 -11.22 -14.66 2.14
N LYS A 294 -10.54 -15.48 2.96
CA LYS A 294 -10.99 -15.77 4.32
C LYS A 294 -11.07 -14.53 5.22
N ILE A 295 -10.18 -13.56 5.03
CA ILE A 295 -10.29 -12.23 5.67
C ILE A 295 -11.54 -11.52 5.15
N PHE A 296 -11.65 -11.34 3.82
CA PHE A 296 -12.77 -10.64 3.19
C PHE A 296 -14.15 -11.22 3.55
N GLU A 297 -14.24 -12.54 3.66
CA GLU A 297 -15.49 -13.24 3.98
C GLU A 297 -15.79 -13.30 5.48
N GLY A 298 -14.79 -13.04 6.34
CA GLY A 298 -14.94 -13.00 7.79
C GLY A 298 -15.88 -11.90 8.26
N LYS A 299 -16.38 -12.02 9.49
CA LYS A 299 -17.34 -11.07 10.07
C LYS A 299 -16.63 -9.76 10.43
N MET A 300 -17.08 -8.65 9.85
CA MET A 300 -16.55 -7.31 10.12
C MET A 300 -17.69 -6.28 10.15
N PRO A 301 -17.66 -5.32 11.09
CA PRO A 301 -18.69 -4.28 11.19
C PRO A 301 -18.45 -3.12 10.21
N VAL A 302 -17.81 -3.37 9.07
CA VAL A 302 -17.42 -2.35 8.07
C VAL A 302 -17.69 -2.81 6.64
N ASP A 303 -17.92 -1.83 5.75
CA ASP A 303 -17.90 -2.05 4.32
C ASP A 303 -16.54 -2.55 3.85
N ARG A 304 -16.56 -3.51 2.93
CA ARG A 304 -15.34 -4.06 2.34
C ARG A 304 -15.51 -4.49 0.90
N TYR A 305 -14.46 -4.28 0.12
CA TYR A 305 -14.40 -4.67 -1.29
C TYR A 305 -13.25 -5.65 -1.51
N LEU A 306 -13.35 -6.53 -2.51
CA LEU A 306 -12.25 -7.37 -2.97
C LEU A 306 -12.14 -7.29 -4.49
N LEU A 307 -11.07 -6.64 -4.97
CA LEU A 307 -10.66 -6.69 -6.37
C LEU A 307 -9.73 -7.88 -6.58
N THR A 308 -10.12 -8.79 -7.45
CA THR A 308 -9.34 -9.97 -7.83
C THR A 308 -8.82 -9.85 -9.25
N PHE A 309 -7.51 -10.06 -9.43
CA PHE A 309 -6.86 -10.24 -10.73
C PHE A 309 -6.79 -11.74 -11.02
N ALA A 310 -7.52 -12.20 -12.05
CA ALA A 310 -7.59 -13.62 -12.40
C ALA A 310 -6.21 -14.16 -12.78
N ASP A 311 -5.82 -15.26 -12.17
CA ASP A 311 -4.55 -15.99 -12.37
C ASP A 311 -3.26 -15.22 -12.01
N ALA A 312 -3.37 -13.99 -11.51
CA ALA A 312 -2.22 -13.27 -10.96
C ALA A 312 -1.78 -13.91 -9.63
N ASN A 313 -0.50 -13.81 -9.33
CA ASN A 313 0.13 -14.29 -8.10
C ASN A 313 0.28 -13.13 -7.08
N HIS A 314 1.13 -13.30 -6.06
CA HIS A 314 1.22 -12.45 -4.88
C HIS A 314 1.54 -10.98 -5.18
N ASN A 315 2.30 -10.71 -6.24
CA ASN A 315 2.75 -9.36 -6.61
C ASN A 315 1.65 -8.49 -7.24
N ALA A 316 0.43 -9.03 -7.42
CA ALA A 316 -0.68 -8.32 -8.05
C ALA A 316 -0.93 -6.94 -7.42
N ALA A 317 -1.11 -5.92 -8.27
CA ALA A 317 -1.38 -4.52 -7.93
C ALA A 317 -0.29 -3.72 -7.19
N ALA A 318 0.63 -4.37 -6.47
CA ALA A 318 1.54 -3.67 -5.56
C ALA A 318 2.84 -3.20 -6.21
N THR A 319 3.61 -4.14 -6.77
CA THR A 319 5.01 -3.87 -7.13
C THR A 319 5.13 -2.90 -8.29
N MET A 320 6.14 -2.04 -8.25
CA MET A 320 6.57 -1.27 -9.41
C MET A 320 7.06 -2.18 -10.54
N PRO A 321 7.06 -1.72 -11.81
CA PRO A 321 7.62 -2.49 -12.92
C PRO A 321 9.07 -2.90 -12.64
N ALA A 322 9.41 -4.13 -13.05
CA ALA A 322 10.73 -4.70 -12.82
C ALA A 322 11.82 -3.82 -13.45
N PRO A 323 12.81 -3.34 -12.67
CA PRO A 323 13.98 -2.67 -13.23
C PRO A 323 14.75 -3.59 -14.20
N ALA A 324 15.35 -3.05 -15.26
CA ALA A 324 16.04 -3.81 -16.29
C ALA A 324 17.18 -4.68 -15.72
N GLU A 325 17.85 -4.22 -14.68
CA GLU A 325 18.94 -4.92 -14.00
C GLU A 325 18.44 -6.15 -13.22
N SER A 326 17.15 -6.22 -12.90
CA SER A 326 16.56 -7.34 -12.15
C SER A 326 16.44 -8.64 -12.96
N TRP A 327 16.61 -8.58 -14.28
CA TRP A 327 16.44 -9.72 -15.18
C TRP A 327 17.59 -10.73 -15.12
N ALA A 328 18.76 -10.31 -14.66
CA ALA A 328 19.89 -11.22 -14.50
C ALA A 328 19.66 -12.17 -13.33
N MET A 329 20.07 -13.42 -13.51
CA MET A 329 20.10 -14.40 -12.42
C MET A 329 20.98 -13.88 -11.27
N ASN A 330 20.47 -13.90 -10.05
CA ASN A 330 21.24 -13.56 -8.86
C ASN A 330 21.61 -14.84 -8.10
N GLU A 331 22.91 -15.13 -8.00
CA GLU A 331 23.42 -16.35 -7.35
C GLU A 331 23.10 -16.41 -5.85
N THR A 332 23.03 -15.26 -5.17
CA THR A 332 22.70 -15.22 -3.73
C THR A 332 21.22 -15.51 -3.49
N LEU A 333 20.33 -15.02 -4.35
CA LEU A 333 18.89 -15.26 -4.24
C LEU A 333 18.49 -16.65 -4.78
N GLY A 334 19.24 -17.19 -5.75
CA GLY A 334 18.89 -18.42 -6.44
C GLY A 334 17.78 -18.25 -7.48
N PHE A 335 17.44 -17.00 -7.84
CA PHE A 335 16.49 -16.63 -8.90
C PHE A 335 16.82 -15.22 -9.42
N ALA A 336 16.21 -14.80 -10.53
CA ALA A 336 16.36 -13.43 -11.03
C ALA A 336 15.48 -12.47 -10.21
N PRO A 337 16.00 -11.36 -9.64
CA PRO A 337 15.20 -10.41 -8.85
C PRO A 337 13.92 -9.92 -9.56
N PHE A 338 13.85 -10.01 -10.89
CA PHE A 338 12.67 -9.79 -11.73
C PHE A 338 11.41 -10.46 -11.17
N GLU A 339 11.51 -11.70 -10.69
CA GLU A 339 10.38 -12.47 -10.15
C GLU A 339 9.73 -11.80 -8.93
N HIS A 340 10.46 -10.94 -8.22
CA HIS A 340 9.93 -10.15 -7.11
C HIS A 340 9.03 -8.98 -7.56
N TYR A 341 9.15 -8.54 -8.82
CA TYR A 341 8.41 -7.38 -9.36
C TYR A 341 7.35 -7.77 -10.39
N ALA A 342 7.55 -8.89 -11.06
CA ALA A 342 6.72 -9.35 -12.15
C ALA A 342 5.60 -10.28 -11.69
N ASP A 343 4.69 -10.55 -12.62
CA ASP A 343 3.64 -11.55 -12.51
C ASP A 343 3.67 -12.45 -13.76
N PRO A 344 3.39 -13.75 -13.64
CA PRO A 344 3.45 -14.68 -14.76
C PRO A 344 2.36 -14.46 -15.82
N VAL A 345 1.23 -13.84 -15.46
CA VAL A 345 0.07 -13.66 -16.36
C VAL A 345 -0.13 -12.19 -16.71
N TRP A 346 0.10 -11.31 -15.75
CA TRP A 346 -0.22 -9.90 -15.88
C TRP A 346 1.01 -9.02 -16.08
N ASP A 347 0.88 -8.08 -17.00
CA ASP A 347 1.81 -6.97 -17.10
C ASP A 347 1.71 -6.06 -15.86
N THR A 348 2.84 -5.81 -15.19
CA THR A 348 2.90 -5.03 -13.94
C THR A 348 2.37 -3.61 -14.13
N VAL A 349 2.66 -2.95 -15.27
CA VAL A 349 2.15 -1.60 -15.54
C VAL A 349 0.61 -1.60 -15.62
N ARG A 350 0.01 -2.61 -16.25
CA ARG A 350 -1.45 -2.79 -16.29
C ARG A 350 -2.02 -2.93 -14.89
N MET A 351 -1.43 -3.77 -14.05
CA MET A 351 -1.89 -3.95 -12.67
C MET A 351 -1.76 -2.67 -11.86
N ASN A 352 -0.65 -1.93 -11.98
CA ASN A 352 -0.49 -0.64 -11.31
C ASN A 352 -1.54 0.37 -11.79
N ASN A 353 -1.84 0.45 -13.09
CA ASN A 353 -2.86 1.36 -13.61
C ASN A 353 -4.27 1.01 -13.12
N ILE A 354 -4.60 -0.27 -12.99
CA ILE A 354 -5.86 -0.72 -12.39
C ILE A 354 -5.90 -0.38 -10.90
N ALA A 355 -4.81 -0.64 -10.15
CA ALA A 355 -4.70 -0.29 -8.74
C ALA A 355 -4.86 1.22 -8.52
N GLN A 356 -4.20 2.05 -9.34
CA GLN A 356 -4.32 3.51 -9.32
C GLN A 356 -5.76 3.98 -9.54
N HIS A 357 -6.50 3.33 -10.45
CA HIS A 357 -7.90 3.65 -10.71
C HIS A 357 -8.79 3.42 -9.49
N PHE A 358 -8.72 2.23 -8.90
CA PHE A 358 -9.53 1.88 -7.73
C PHE A 358 -9.07 2.61 -6.47
N ALA A 359 -7.76 2.82 -6.28
CA ALA A 359 -7.25 3.63 -5.17
C ALA A 359 -7.75 5.08 -5.25
N THR A 360 -7.78 5.66 -6.45
CA THR A 360 -8.34 7.00 -6.66
C THR A 360 -9.82 7.04 -6.33
N ALA A 361 -10.61 6.11 -6.87
CA ALA A 361 -12.05 6.04 -6.57
C ALA A 361 -12.31 5.89 -5.07
N TRP A 362 -11.59 4.99 -4.41
CA TRP A 362 -11.73 4.69 -2.99
C TRP A 362 -11.36 5.88 -2.11
N PHE A 363 -10.18 6.46 -2.28
CA PHE A 363 -9.73 7.54 -1.41
C PHE A 363 -10.43 8.87 -1.71
N ASP A 364 -10.74 9.19 -2.97
CA ASP A 364 -11.50 10.41 -3.26
C ASP A 364 -12.91 10.32 -2.67
N LEU A 365 -13.55 9.14 -2.71
CA LEU A 365 -14.83 8.91 -2.05
C LEU A 365 -14.72 9.02 -0.52
N LYS A 366 -13.76 8.33 0.10
CA LYS A 366 -13.70 8.20 1.57
C LYS A 366 -13.02 9.36 2.29
N LEU A 367 -12.01 9.98 1.68
CA LEU A 367 -11.20 11.04 2.30
C LEU A 367 -11.61 12.42 1.81
N LYS A 368 -11.88 12.58 0.51
CA LYS A 368 -12.32 13.87 -0.07
C LYS A 368 -13.84 14.02 -0.15
N LYS A 369 -14.60 12.97 0.17
CA LYS A 369 -16.07 12.94 0.13
C LYS A 369 -16.63 13.25 -1.27
N ASP A 370 -15.89 12.87 -2.31
CA ASP A 370 -16.32 13.04 -3.69
C ASP A 370 -17.24 11.88 -4.12
N GLU A 371 -18.55 12.08 -3.90
CA GLU A 371 -19.59 11.11 -4.24
C GLU A 371 -19.63 10.75 -5.73
N THR A 372 -19.05 11.56 -6.63
CA THR A 372 -18.95 11.22 -8.06
C THR A 372 -18.10 9.97 -8.32
N LYS A 373 -17.33 9.54 -7.32
CA LYS A 373 -16.44 8.37 -7.41
C LYS A 373 -17.14 7.06 -7.08
N ALA A 374 -18.31 7.07 -6.44
CA ALA A 374 -19.06 5.86 -6.09
C ALA A 374 -19.36 4.97 -7.32
N ARG A 375 -19.61 5.58 -8.49
CA ARG A 375 -19.91 4.86 -9.74
C ARG A 375 -18.78 3.96 -10.28
N TYR A 376 -17.54 4.14 -9.79
CA TYR A 376 -16.40 3.29 -10.15
C TYR A 376 -16.25 2.09 -9.20
N LEU A 377 -17.11 2.01 -8.18
CA LEU A 377 -17.19 0.90 -7.22
C LEU A 377 -18.53 0.14 -7.35
N ASP A 378 -19.59 0.83 -7.81
CA ASP A 378 -20.87 0.23 -8.19
C ASP A 378 -20.77 -0.40 -9.58
N LEU A 379 -20.22 -1.62 -9.62
CA LEU A 379 -19.95 -2.38 -10.84
C LEU A 379 -20.58 -3.77 -10.72
N ILE A 380 -20.91 -4.40 -11.85
CA ILE A 380 -21.19 -5.83 -11.84
C ILE A 380 -19.96 -6.60 -11.37
N GLU A 381 -20.17 -7.70 -10.65
CA GLU A 381 -19.07 -8.40 -9.96
C GLU A 381 -18.01 -8.92 -10.94
N GLN A 382 -18.42 -9.63 -11.98
CA GLN A 382 -17.52 -10.18 -12.99
C GLN A 382 -17.41 -9.24 -14.18
N SER A 383 -16.23 -8.64 -14.38
CA SER A 383 -15.98 -7.74 -15.51
C SER A 383 -16.23 -8.38 -16.88
N ASP A 384 -16.06 -9.70 -16.97
CA ASP A 384 -16.21 -10.47 -18.19
C ASP A 384 -17.65 -10.57 -18.69
N GLU A 385 -18.63 -10.43 -17.79
CA GLU A 385 -20.06 -10.44 -18.07
C GLU A 385 -20.59 -9.05 -18.50
N GLY A 386 -19.72 -8.03 -18.49
CA GLY A 386 -20.08 -6.66 -18.82
C GLY A 386 -20.50 -6.49 -20.28
N VAL A 387 -21.65 -5.85 -20.50
CA VAL A 387 -22.18 -5.57 -21.82
C VAL A 387 -21.76 -4.18 -22.28
N TRP A 388 -20.93 -4.12 -23.33
CA TRP A 388 -20.63 -2.86 -24.01
C TRP A 388 -21.74 -2.48 -24.98
N ALA A 389 -22.63 -1.58 -24.55
CA ALA A 389 -23.69 -1.03 -25.39
C ALA A 389 -23.56 0.49 -25.54
N ALA A 390 -23.07 0.94 -26.68
CA ALA A 390 -22.97 2.37 -27.03
C ALA A 390 -23.71 2.69 -28.34
N ASN A 391 -24.13 3.95 -28.48
CA ASN A 391 -24.60 4.54 -29.73
C ASN A 391 -23.41 4.95 -30.62
N LYS A 392 -23.68 5.31 -31.89
CA LYS A 392 -22.63 5.75 -32.83
C LYS A 392 -21.91 7.03 -32.38
N ASP A 393 -22.59 7.86 -31.60
CA ASP A 393 -22.06 9.10 -31.01
C ASP A 393 -21.26 8.88 -29.71
N GLY A 394 -21.13 7.63 -29.26
CA GLY A 394 -20.43 7.25 -28.03
C GLY A 394 -21.28 7.27 -26.76
N SER A 395 -22.53 7.76 -26.80
CA SER A 395 -23.42 7.71 -25.63
C SER A 395 -23.78 6.28 -25.25
N LEU A 396 -23.84 6.00 -23.95
CA LEU A 396 -24.13 4.65 -23.44
C LEU A 396 -25.64 4.36 -23.47
N LYS A 397 -26.00 3.15 -23.90
CA LYS A 397 -27.39 2.68 -23.95
C LYS A 397 -27.83 2.18 -22.57
N PRO A 398 -29.14 2.13 -22.26
CA PRO A 398 -29.63 1.64 -20.96
C PRO A 398 -29.18 0.23 -20.57
N LYS A 399 -28.91 -0.64 -21.57
CA LYS A 399 -28.41 -2.00 -21.36
C LYS A 399 -26.88 -2.11 -21.18
N HIS A 400 -26.18 -0.99 -21.07
CA HIS A 400 -24.74 -0.97 -20.83
C HIS A 400 -24.44 -1.35 -19.37
N SER A 401 -23.56 -2.32 -19.17
CA SER A 401 -23.12 -2.78 -17.85
C SER A 401 -21.60 -2.94 -17.75
N TYR A 402 -20.86 -2.48 -18.75
CA TYR A 402 -19.40 -2.53 -18.71
C TYR A 402 -18.86 -1.64 -17.59
N TRP A 403 -17.70 -2.01 -17.03
CA TRP A 403 -17.16 -1.32 -15.87
C TRP A 403 -16.87 0.15 -16.17
N ASN A 404 -17.44 1.05 -15.36
CA ASN A 404 -17.25 2.49 -15.52
C ASN A 404 -15.76 2.85 -15.50
N GLY A 405 -15.35 3.70 -16.44
CA GLY A 405 -13.94 4.10 -16.59
C GLY A 405 -13.06 3.12 -17.37
N PHE A 406 -13.52 1.91 -17.68
CA PHE A 406 -12.80 0.99 -18.56
C PHE A 406 -13.30 1.14 -20.00
N ALA A 407 -12.37 1.14 -20.95
CA ALA A 407 -12.71 1.07 -22.37
C ALA A 407 -13.17 -0.34 -22.73
N ASN A 408 -13.93 -0.48 -23.82
CA ASN A 408 -14.40 -1.77 -24.29
C ASN A 408 -13.25 -2.78 -24.37
N ARG A 409 -13.45 -3.97 -23.80
CA ARG A 409 -12.49 -5.10 -23.76
C ARG A 409 -11.28 -4.92 -22.82
N THR A 410 -11.18 -3.85 -22.02
CA THR A 410 -9.97 -3.63 -21.18
C THR A 410 -10.11 -4.08 -19.72
N ALA A 411 -11.34 -4.26 -19.22
CA ALA A 411 -11.60 -4.73 -17.85
C ALA A 411 -11.39 -6.25 -17.66
N LYS A 412 -11.01 -6.98 -18.71
CA LYS A 412 -10.93 -8.45 -18.75
C LYS A 412 -10.06 -9.06 -17.65
N GLY A 413 -10.54 -10.15 -17.05
CA GLY A 413 -9.85 -10.89 -15.98
C GLY A 413 -9.94 -10.23 -14.60
N LEU A 414 -10.91 -9.34 -14.39
CA LEU A 414 -11.13 -8.67 -13.10
C LEU A 414 -12.46 -9.10 -12.48
N ARG A 415 -12.45 -9.25 -11.15
CA ARG A 415 -13.66 -9.42 -10.33
C ARG A 415 -13.67 -8.42 -9.19
N LEU A 416 -14.78 -7.71 -8.98
CA LEU A 416 -14.96 -6.80 -7.84
C LEU A 416 -16.14 -7.25 -6.99
N GLU A 417 -15.85 -7.76 -5.80
CA GLU A 417 -16.86 -8.16 -4.82
C GLU A 417 -17.05 -7.04 -3.78
N HIS A 418 -18.29 -6.82 -3.31
CA HIS A 418 -18.62 -5.89 -2.22
C HIS A 418 -19.39 -6.62 -1.12
N ARG A 419 -18.99 -6.42 0.13
CA ARG A 419 -19.73 -6.84 1.32
C ARG A 419 -20.02 -5.64 2.21
N LYS A 420 -21.27 -5.57 2.67
CA LYS A 420 -21.73 -4.61 3.68
C LYS A 420 -21.28 -5.05 5.09
N PRO A 421 -21.32 -4.15 6.08
CA PRO A 421 -21.14 -4.51 7.49
C PRO A 421 -22.04 -5.69 7.90
N ASP A 422 -21.49 -6.60 8.71
CA ASP A 422 -22.22 -7.73 9.30
C ASP A 422 -23.11 -7.33 10.49
#